data_AF-A0A646KST7-F1
#
_entry.id   AF-A0A646KST7-F1
#
_cell.length_a   1.000
_cell.length_b   1.000
_cell.length_c   1.000
_cell.angle_alpha   90.00
_cell.angle_beta   90.00
_cell.angle_gamma   90.00
#
_symmetry.space_group_name_H-M   'P 1'
#
loop_
_entity.id
_entity.type
_entity.pdbx_description
1 polymer ?
#
loop_
_entity_poly.entity_id
_entity_poly.type
_entity_poly.pdbx_seq_one_letter_code
_entity_poly.pdbx_strand_id
1 'polypeptide(L)'
;MHHKVTVTAYHPDSTVCPPDHTYTTSNRPLTEGCAGRERFIASCRCGTWTGTPSATKGYAAEMGRRHRARYVQPRTAVRRTPN
;
A
#
# COMPACT_ATOMS: atom_id res chain seq x y z
N MET A 1 -18.17 -0.85 -4.65
CA MET A 1 -16.95 -1.68 -4.52
C MET A 1 -16.06 -1.08 -3.44
N HIS A 2 -15.64 -1.86 -2.44
CA HIS A 2 -14.74 -1.36 -1.40
C HIS A 2 -13.30 -1.38 -1.93
N HIS A 3 -12.74 -0.21 -2.22
CA HIS A 3 -11.32 -0.06 -2.54
C HIS A 3 -10.49 -0.33 -1.28
N LYS A 4 -10.20 -1.61 -1.00
CA LYS A 4 -9.29 -2.02 0.08
C LYS A 4 -7.88 -2.03 -0.47
N VAL A 5 -7.02 -1.18 0.09
CA VAL A 5 -5.59 -1.17 -0.25
C VAL A 5 -4.82 -1.98 0.78
N THR A 6 -4.02 -2.92 0.30
CA THR A 6 -3.12 -3.76 1.08
C THR A 6 -1.69 -3.34 0.79
N VAL A 7 -0.90 -3.06 1.83
CA VAL A 7 0.53 -2.79 1.67
C VAL A 7 1.28 -4.08 1.93
N THR A 8 1.93 -4.59 0.90
CA THR A 8 2.72 -5.81 0.93
C THR A 8 4.19 -5.44 1.04
N ALA A 9 4.89 -6.02 2.00
CA ALA A 9 6.33 -5.89 2.13
C ALA A 9 7.01 -7.03 1.35
N TYR A 10 8.15 -6.74 0.74
CA TYR A 10 8.94 -7.70 -0.01
C TYR A 10 10.36 -7.76 0.56
N HIS A 11 10.89 -8.98 0.57
CA HIS A 11 12.29 -9.27 0.84
C HIS A 11 13.17 -8.88 -0.36
N PRO A 12 14.50 -8.75 -0.17
CA PRO A 12 15.45 -8.58 -1.26
C PRO A 12 15.37 -9.71 -2.30
N ASP A 13 15.05 -10.94 -1.87
CA ASP A 13 14.79 -12.08 -2.76
C ASP A 13 13.46 -11.98 -3.52
N SER A 14 12.78 -10.83 -3.45
CA SER A 14 11.47 -10.57 -4.07
C SER A 14 10.33 -11.45 -3.56
N THR A 15 10.54 -12.19 -2.47
CA THR A 15 9.49 -12.93 -1.79
C THR A 15 8.63 -12.00 -0.93
N VAL A 16 7.33 -12.30 -0.84
CA VAL A 16 6.41 -11.53 -0.01
C VAL A 16 6.70 -11.81 1.46
N CYS A 17 6.95 -10.75 2.22
CA CYS A 17 7.07 -10.85 3.66
C CYS A 17 5.67 -11.07 4.28
N PRO A 18 5.44 -12.20 4.97
CA PRO A 18 4.18 -12.43 5.65
C PRO A 18 3.95 -11.39 6.76
N PRO A 19 2.68 -11.05 7.04
CA PRO A 19 2.32 -10.12 8.11
C PRO A 19 2.65 -10.66 9.51
N ASP A 20 2.90 -11.97 9.63
CA ASP A 20 3.28 -12.66 10.86
C ASP A 20 4.73 -12.36 11.28
N HIS A 21 5.58 -11.89 10.35
CA HIS A 21 6.90 -11.43 10.71
C HIS A 21 6.78 -10.20 11.62
N THR A 22 7.15 -10.41 12.88
CA THR A 22 7.23 -9.34 13.86
C THR A 22 8.55 -8.62 13.68
N TYR A 23 8.52 -7.29 13.71
CA TYR A 23 9.70 -6.45 13.59
C TYR A 23 9.80 -5.53 14.78
N THR A 24 11.02 -5.23 15.18
CA THR A 24 11.26 -4.16 16.14
C THR A 24 10.96 -2.80 15.52
N THR A 25 10.82 -1.78 16.36
CA THR A 25 10.71 -0.37 15.93
C THR A 25 11.89 0.08 15.07
N SER A 26 13.06 -0.55 15.22
CA SER A 26 14.27 -0.35 14.41
C SER A 26 14.28 -1.16 13.10
N ASN A 27 13.14 -1.71 12.65
CA ASN A 27 13.02 -2.56 11.46
C ASN A 27 13.83 -3.85 11.48
N ARG A 28 14.34 -4.29 12.64
CA ARG A 28 15.02 -5.57 12.74
C ARG A 28 13.98 -6.69 12.76
N PRO A 29 14.08 -7.71 11.89
CA PRO A 29 13.22 -8.87 11.98
C PRO A 29 13.47 -9.61 13.29
N LEU A 30 12.40 -9.97 14.00
CA LEU A 30 12.46 -10.83 15.19
C LEU A 30 12.33 -12.32 14.82
N THR A 31 11.99 -12.61 13.56
CA THR A 31 11.95 -13.97 13.02
C THR A 31 13.36 -14.37 12.56
N GLU A 32 13.89 -15.44 13.14
CA GLU A 32 15.15 -16.03 12.69
C GLU A 32 15.05 -16.48 11.23
N GLY A 33 16.07 -16.18 10.42
CA GLY A 33 16.09 -16.49 8.98
C GLY A 33 15.35 -15.49 8.08
N CYS A 34 14.76 -14.42 8.61
CA CYS A 34 14.15 -13.38 7.80
C CYS A 34 15.20 -12.42 7.23
N ALA A 35 15.33 -12.36 5.90
CA ALA A 35 16.28 -11.49 5.19
C ALA A 35 16.04 -9.97 5.39
N GLY A 36 14.93 -9.59 6.03
CA GLY A 36 14.53 -8.19 6.22
C GLY A 36 13.70 -7.64 5.07
N ARG A 37 13.15 -6.43 5.24
CA ARG A 37 12.24 -5.81 4.27
C ARG A 37 13.04 -4.86 3.40
N GLU A 38 12.97 -5.01 2.09
CA GLU A 38 13.65 -4.11 1.14
C GLU A 38 12.68 -3.07 0.59
N ARG A 39 11.49 -3.51 0.16
CA ARG A 39 10.52 -2.66 -0.52
C ARG A 39 9.08 -2.96 -0.12
N PHE A 40 8.23 -1.95 -0.24
CA PHE A 40 6.81 -2.00 0.06
C PHE A 40 6.02 -1.60 -1.19
N ILE A 41 5.02 -2.40 -1.53
CA ILE A 41 4.13 -2.17 -2.67
C ILE A 41 2.69 -2.14 -2.16
N ALA A 42 1.95 -1.10 -2.53
CA ALA A 42 0.53 -1.01 -2.24
C ALA A 42 -0.28 -1.60 -3.40
N SER A 43 -1.20 -2.52 -3.13
CA SER A 43 -2.12 -3.07 -4.14
C SER A 43 -3.56 -2.81 -3.74
N CYS A 44 -4.39 -2.41 -4.71
CA CYS A 44 -5.82 -2.28 -4.50
C CYS A 44 -6.53 -3.58 -4.87
N ARG A 45 -7.45 -4.05 -4.01
CA ARG A 45 -8.31 -5.20 -4.32
C ARG A 45 -9.20 -5.00 -5.55
N CYS A 46 -9.32 -3.77 -6.05
CA CYS A 46 -9.98 -3.46 -7.32
C CYS A 46 -9.26 -4.06 -8.54
N GLY A 47 -8.00 -4.50 -8.40
CA GLY A 47 -7.22 -5.12 -9.48
C GLY A 47 -6.74 -4.15 -10.57
N THR A 48 -7.24 -2.91 -10.56
CA THR A 48 -6.93 -1.88 -11.56
C THR A 48 -5.77 -0.97 -11.15
N TRP A 49 -5.25 -1.11 -9.92
CA TRP A 49 -4.20 -0.24 -9.41
C TRP A 49 -3.23 -0.96 -8.50
N THR A 50 -1.95 -0.72 -8.78
CA THR A 50 -0.81 -1.07 -7.95
C THR A 50 0.05 0.17 -7.82
N GLY A 51 0.41 0.52 -6.59
CA GLY A 51 1.29 1.63 -6.27
C GLY A 51 2.75 1.32 -6.57
N THR A 52 3.56 2.36 -6.67
CA THR A 52 4.99 2.25 -6.94
C THR A 52 5.71 1.57 -5.77
N PRO A 53 6.71 0.70 -6.02
CA PRO A 53 7.57 0.18 -4.97
C PRO A 53 8.26 1.32 -4.22
N SER A 54 8.27 1.24 -2.90
CA SER A 54 8.85 2.26 -2.04
C SER A 54 9.65 1.63 -0.91
N ALA A 55 10.72 2.28 -0.47
CA ALA A 55 11.53 1.81 0.65
C ALA A 55 10.80 1.93 2.00
N THR A 56 9.70 2.69 2.08
CA THR A 56 8.99 2.95 3.33
C THR A 56 7.52 2.53 3.25
N LYS A 57 7.07 1.80 4.28
CA LYS A 57 5.66 1.41 4.44
C LYS A 57 4.72 2.63 4.45
N GLY A 58 5.16 3.74 5.04
CA GLY A 58 4.37 4.97 5.14
C GLY A 58 4.01 5.55 3.78
N TYR A 59 4.98 5.60 2.86
CA TYR A 59 4.76 6.09 1.51
C TYR A 59 3.79 5.20 0.73
N ALA A 60 3.99 3.86 0.75
CA ALA A 60 3.07 2.91 0.13
C ALA A 60 1.63 3.05 0.70
N ALA A 61 1.49 3.19 2.02
CA ALA A 61 0.20 3.38 2.66
C ALA A 61 -0.45 4.73 2.27
N GLU A 62 0.34 5.79 2.12
CA GLU A 62 -0.13 7.08 1.64
C GLU A 62 -0.59 7.02 0.19
N MET A 63 0.16 6.38 -0.72
CA MET A 63 -0.28 6.14 -2.09
C MET A 63 -1.62 5.40 -2.13
N GLY A 64 -1.78 4.39 -1.28
CA GLY A 64 -3.03 3.67 -1.11
C GLY A 64 -4.18 4.54 -0.60
N ARG A 65 -3.91 5.46 0.33
CA ARG A 65 -4.89 6.45 0.80
C ARG A 65 -5.27 7.42 -0.32
N ARG A 66 -4.31 7.93 -1.09
CA ARG A 66 -4.56 8.80 -2.25
C ARG A 66 -5.37 8.10 -3.33
N HIS A 67 -5.08 6.84 -3.62
CA HIS A 67 -5.89 6.02 -4.53
C HIS A 67 -7.33 5.92 -4.01
N ARG A 68 -7.53 5.52 -2.75
CA ARG A 68 -8.86 5.47 -2.15
C ARG A 68 -9.58 6.82 -2.24
N ALA A 69 -8.92 7.93 -1.93
CA ALA A 69 -9.48 9.27 -2.03
C ALA A 69 -9.89 9.64 -3.47
N ARG A 70 -9.13 9.21 -4.48
CA ARG A 70 -9.49 9.41 -5.90
C ARG A 70 -10.76 8.66 -6.32
N TYR A 71 -11.01 7.47 -5.78
CA TYR A 71 -12.22 6.67 -6.07
C TYR A 71 -13.38 6.96 -5.10
N VAL A 72 -13.08 7.53 -3.94
CA VAL A 72 -14.03 8.18 -3.02
C VAL A 72 -14.26 9.63 -3.44
N GLN A 73 -13.88 10.03 -4.66
CA GLN A 73 -14.41 11.27 -5.20
C GLN A 73 -15.92 11.12 -5.38
N PRO A 74 -16.68 12.14 -4.98
CA PRO A 74 -18.12 12.07 -5.00
C PRO A 74 -18.58 11.87 -6.45
N ARG A 75 -19.65 11.10 -6.64
CA ARG A 75 -20.45 11.08 -7.88
C ARG A 75 -21.10 12.45 -8.20
N THR A 76 -20.59 13.54 -7.65
CA THR A 76 -21.13 14.89 -7.78
C THR A 76 -19.99 15.90 -7.93
N ALA A 77 -19.50 15.99 -9.16
CA ALA A 77 -19.23 17.29 -9.78
C ALA A 77 -19.64 17.23 -11.25
N VAL A 78 -20.82 16.64 -11.53
CA VAL A 78 -21.54 16.99 -12.75
C VAL A 78 -21.99 18.44 -12.59
N ARG A 79 -21.36 19.30 -13.39
CA ARG A 79 -21.82 20.61 -13.88
C ARG A 79 -23.16 21.09 -13.32
N ARG A 80 -23.15 22.28 -12.71
CA ARG A 80 -24.18 23.30 -12.93
C ARG A 80 -23.54 24.69 -12.88
N THR A 81 -23.27 25.27 -14.05
CA THR A 81 -23.44 26.71 -14.23
C THR A 81 -24.93 27.02 -14.09
N PRO A 82 -25.29 28.12 -13.41
CA PRO A 82 -26.25 29.01 -14.05
C PRO A 82 -25.96 30.50 -13.83
N ASN A 83 -26.13 31.22 -14.96
CA ASN A 83 -26.49 32.63 -15.19
C ASN A 83 -25.80 33.73 -14.36
#